data_AF-A0A959N2B6-F1
#
_entry.id   AF-A0A959N2B6-F1
#
_cell.length_a   1.000
_cell.length_b   1.000
_cell.length_c   1.000
_cell.angle_alpha   90.00
_cell.angle_beta   90.00
_cell.angle_gamma   90.00
#
_symmetry.space_group_name_H-M   'P 1'
#
loop_
_entity.id
_entity.type
_entity.pdbx_description
1 polymer ?
#
loop_
_entity_poly.entity_id
_entity_poly.type
_entity_poly.pdbx_seq_one_letter_code
_entity_poly.pdbx_strand_id
1 'polypeptide(L)'
;MKFTAGLHHPFRHFDESIGTKMHGFINVFGAGITAMRHNITNEGLAEMLDDENPDNFKFTEDSFSWKGWETDIDDIVFARNDLVISYGSCSFDEPIDDLKSLKLIY
;
A
#
# COMPACT_ATOMS: atom_id res chain seq x y z
N MET A 1 9.45 -9.71 -2.38
CA MET A 1 8.44 -9.84 -1.31
C MET A 1 7.13 -10.33 -1.93
N LYS A 2 6.52 -11.38 -1.36
CA LYS A 2 5.25 -11.95 -1.81
C LYS A 2 4.34 -12.08 -0.59
N PHE A 3 3.19 -11.44 -0.63
CA PHE A 3 2.19 -11.51 0.44
C PHE A 3 1.03 -12.41 0.01
N THR A 4 0.56 -13.28 0.89
CA THR A 4 -0.52 -14.22 0.58
C THR A 4 -1.56 -14.19 1.70
N ALA A 5 -2.83 -14.06 1.31
CA ALA A 5 -4.01 -13.92 2.17
C ALA A 5 -4.08 -12.59 2.95
N GLY A 6 -5.27 -11.98 2.96
CA GLY A 6 -5.58 -10.84 3.82
C GLY A 6 -5.34 -9.44 3.27
N LEU A 7 -4.95 -9.31 2.00
CA LEU A 7 -4.72 -8.03 1.30
C LEU A 7 -5.81 -7.78 0.27
N HIS A 8 -7.06 -7.77 0.71
CA HIS A 8 -8.22 -7.53 -0.14
C HIS A 8 -8.48 -6.04 -0.32
N HIS A 9 -8.20 -5.27 0.73
CA HIS A 9 -8.50 -3.85 0.79
C HIS A 9 -7.24 -2.99 0.58
N PRO A 10 -7.41 -1.78 0.02
CA PRO A 10 -6.31 -0.87 -0.27
C PRO A 10 -5.64 -0.37 1.02
N PHE A 11 -6.44 -0.02 2.03
CA PHE A 11 -5.96 0.53 3.28
C PHE A 11 -6.19 -0.42 4.45
N ARG A 12 -5.43 -0.22 5.54
CA ARG A 12 -5.64 -0.96 6.79
C ARG A 12 -7.04 -0.70 7.31
N HIS A 13 -7.69 -1.76 7.75
CA HIS A 13 -9.05 -1.73 8.27
C HIS A 13 -9.25 -2.86 9.28
N PHE A 14 -10.36 -2.82 10.00
CA PHE A 14 -10.81 -3.93 10.83
C PHE A 14 -11.70 -4.86 10.00
N ASP A 15 -11.33 -6.14 9.93
CA ASP A 15 -12.14 -7.17 9.29
C ASP A 15 -12.99 -7.87 10.35
N GLU A 16 -14.31 -7.67 10.29
CA GLU A 16 -15.25 -8.26 11.26
C GLU A 16 -15.33 -9.80 11.15
N SER A 17 -15.08 -10.37 9.97
CA SER A 17 -15.18 -11.81 9.73
C SER A 17 -14.02 -12.59 10.36
N ILE A 18 -12.85 -11.95 10.45
CA ILE A 18 -11.63 -12.51 11.05
C ILE A 18 -11.44 -12.00 12.50
N GLY A 19 -12.06 -10.89 12.86
CA GLY A 19 -12.01 -10.30 14.20
C GLY A 19 -10.68 -9.60 14.52
N THR A 20 -9.99 -9.09 13.50
CA THR A 20 -8.68 -8.44 13.66
C THR A 20 -8.44 -7.33 12.63
N LYS A 21 -7.38 -6.54 12.84
CA LYS A 21 -6.90 -5.55 11.88
C LYS A 21 -6.10 -6.21 10.76
N MET A 22 -6.45 -5.90 9.52
CA MET A 22 -5.79 -6.40 8.31
C MET A 22 -5.07 -5.24 7.63
N HIS A 23 -3.81 -5.44 7.24
CA HIS A 23 -3.07 -4.41 6.49
C HIS A 23 -3.63 -4.28 5.07
N GLY A 24 -3.68 -3.05 4.57
CA GLY A 24 -4.01 -2.79 3.18
C GLY A 24 -2.80 -2.93 2.26
N PHE A 25 -3.02 -3.29 1.00
CA PHE A 25 -1.92 -3.42 0.06
C PHE A 25 -1.25 -2.07 -0.21
N ILE A 26 -1.97 -0.94 -0.24
CA ILE A 26 -1.34 0.37 -0.40
C ILE A 26 -0.40 0.67 0.77
N ASN A 27 -0.80 0.38 2.02
CA ASN A 27 0.08 0.57 3.18
C ASN A 27 1.38 -0.22 3.02
N VAL A 28 1.27 -1.48 2.62
CA VAL A 28 2.40 -2.41 2.53
C VAL A 28 3.34 -2.07 1.38
N PHE A 29 2.80 -1.81 0.19
CA PHE A 29 3.59 -1.37 -0.97
C PHE A 29 4.23 0.00 -0.71
N GLY A 30 3.46 0.94 -0.18
CA GLY A 30 3.96 2.26 0.20
C GLY A 30 5.12 2.16 1.19
N ALA A 31 4.96 1.38 2.26
CA ALA A 31 6.00 1.21 3.27
C ALA A 31 7.27 0.57 2.70
N GLY A 32 7.11 -0.45 1.85
CA GLY A 32 8.26 -1.10 1.17
C GLY A 32 9.01 -0.16 0.24
N ILE A 33 8.28 0.63 -0.56
CA ILE A 33 8.84 1.62 -1.49
C ILE A 33 9.56 2.72 -0.69
N THR A 34 8.91 3.29 0.32
CA THR A 34 9.50 4.36 1.14
C THR A 34 10.71 3.87 1.95
N ALA A 35 10.69 2.67 2.53
CA ALA A 35 11.83 2.09 3.25
C ALA A 35 13.09 1.94 2.38
N MET A 36 12.90 1.70 1.08
CA MET A 36 14.00 1.51 0.14
C MET A 36 14.66 2.82 -0.27
N ARG A 37 13.85 3.88 -0.43
CA ARG A 37 14.32 5.17 -0.94
C ARG A 37 14.76 6.11 0.17
N HIS A 38 14.07 6.05 1.29
CA HIS A 38 14.20 6.98 2.39
C HIS A 38 14.70 6.29 3.64
N ASN A 39 15.46 7.01 4.45
CA ASN A 39 15.88 6.53 5.77
C ASN A 39 14.76 6.76 6.80
N ILE A 40 13.56 6.29 6.49
CA ILE A 40 12.40 6.30 7.39
C ILE A 40 12.67 5.34 8.55
N THR A 41 12.30 5.74 9.76
CA THR A 41 12.52 4.91 10.94
C THR A 41 11.52 3.76 11.00
N ASN A 42 11.80 2.75 11.82
CA ASN A 42 10.87 1.66 12.06
C ASN A 42 9.53 2.16 12.61
N GLU A 43 9.55 3.21 13.42
CA GLU A 43 8.33 3.85 13.94
C GLU A 43 7.52 4.51 12.82
N GLY A 44 8.19 5.21 11.88
CA GLY A 44 7.52 5.79 10.72
C GLY A 44 6.94 4.73 9.77
N LEU A 45 7.65 3.61 9.58
CA LEU A 45 7.14 2.47 8.80
C LEU A 45 5.94 1.82 9.46
N ALA A 46 5.99 1.61 10.79
CA ALA A 46 4.86 1.10 11.54
C ALA A 46 3.64 2.03 11.43
N GLU A 47 3.86 3.34 11.51
CA GLU A 47 2.79 4.33 11.35
C GLU A 47 2.15 4.27 9.96
N MET A 48 2.95 4.14 8.89
CA MET A 48 2.40 3.98 7.54
C MET A 48 1.63 2.66 7.38
N LEU A 49 2.14 1.58 7.96
CA LEU A 49 1.48 0.27 7.96
C LEU A 49 0.17 0.29 8.74
N ASP A 50 0.08 1.11 9.80
CA ASP A 50 -1.07 1.27 10.68
C ASP A 50 -2.06 2.37 10.25
N ASP A 51 -1.75 3.15 9.22
CA ASP A 51 -2.58 4.27 8.77
C ASP A 51 -3.85 3.79 8.07
N GLU A 52 -5.01 4.06 8.68
CA GLU A 52 -6.32 3.71 8.16
C GLU A 52 -6.97 4.86 7.37
N ASN A 53 -6.34 6.04 7.31
CA ASN A 53 -6.92 7.21 6.64
C ASN A 53 -6.44 7.29 5.19
N PRO A 54 -7.32 7.06 4.20
CA PRO A 54 -6.98 7.15 2.78
C PRO A 54 -6.40 8.51 2.37
N ASP A 55 -6.84 9.61 2.99
CA ASP A 55 -6.44 10.97 2.63
C ASP A 55 -4.95 11.26 2.89
N ASN A 56 -4.31 10.44 3.73
CA ASN A 56 -2.88 10.52 3.98
C ASN A 56 -2.04 9.97 2.82
N PHE A 57 -2.64 9.14 1.95
CA PHE A 57 -1.99 8.53 0.80
C PHE A 57 -2.41 9.26 -0.47
N LYS A 58 -1.44 9.88 -1.15
CA LYS A 58 -1.70 10.66 -2.35
C LYS A 58 -0.97 10.05 -3.53
N PHE A 59 -1.69 9.99 -4.63
CA PHE A 59 -1.21 9.48 -5.90
C PHE A 59 -1.34 10.59 -6.94
N THR A 60 -0.26 10.82 -7.67
CA THR A 60 -0.23 11.68 -8.86
C THR A 60 0.19 10.84 -10.06
N GLU A 61 0.27 11.44 -11.25
CA GLU A 61 0.79 10.74 -12.43
C GLU A 61 2.25 10.31 -12.25
N ASP A 62 3.03 11.08 -11.46
CA ASP A 62 4.49 10.93 -11.37
C ASP A 62 4.99 10.54 -9.97
N SER A 63 4.12 10.49 -8.95
CA SER A 63 4.55 10.21 -7.59
C SER A 63 3.49 9.57 -6.68
N PHE A 64 4.00 8.87 -5.67
CA PHE A 64 3.28 8.43 -4.48
C PHE A 64 3.77 9.25 -3.28
N SER A 65 2.86 9.67 -2.40
CA SER A 65 3.27 10.30 -1.13
C SER A 65 2.40 9.91 0.06
N TRP A 66 3.03 9.90 1.24
CA TRP A 66 2.40 9.68 2.52
C TRP A 66 2.99 10.59 3.60
N LYS A 67 2.17 11.43 4.24
CA LYS A 67 2.55 12.37 5.32
C LYS A 67 3.88 13.13 5.12
N GLY A 68 4.17 13.54 3.89
CA GLY A 68 5.38 14.30 3.54
C GLY A 68 6.56 13.45 3.05
N TRP A 69 6.45 12.12 3.09
CA TRP A 69 7.34 11.22 2.36
C TRP A 69 6.83 11.11 0.93
N GLU A 70 7.67 11.49 -0.05
CA GLU A 70 7.33 11.41 -1.46
C GLU A 70 8.27 10.43 -2.17
N THR A 71 7.73 9.67 -3.11
CA THR A 71 8.49 8.75 -3.96
C THR A 71 8.06 8.94 -5.39
N ASP A 72 9.02 9.22 -6.27
CA ASP A 72 8.76 9.45 -7.69
C ASP A 72 8.56 8.14 -8.47
N ILE A 73 8.17 8.28 -9.73
CA ILE A 73 7.87 7.13 -10.59
C ILE A 73 9.09 6.27 -10.88
N ASP A 74 10.29 6.85 -10.92
CA ASP A 74 11.53 6.10 -11.17
C ASP A 74 11.83 5.18 -9.98
N ASP A 75 11.65 5.68 -8.76
CA ASP A 75 11.77 4.92 -7.53
C ASP A 75 10.69 3.83 -7.42
N ILE A 76 9.46 4.11 -7.85
CA ILE A 76 8.37 3.11 -7.91
C ILE A 76 8.71 2.00 -8.91
N VAL A 77 9.20 2.35 -10.10
CA VAL A 77 9.61 1.39 -11.14
C VAL A 77 10.76 0.52 -10.65
N PHE A 78 11.76 1.11 -9.99
CA PHE A 78 12.87 0.39 -9.38
C PHE A 78 12.36 -0.62 -8.33
N ALA A 79 11.51 -0.18 -7.39
CA ALA A 79 10.96 -1.02 -6.35
C ALA A 79 10.12 -2.20 -6.89
N ARG A 80 9.39 -1.99 -7.99
CA ARG A 80 8.61 -3.04 -8.68
C ARG A 80 9.49 -4.12 -9.31
N ASN A 81 10.62 -3.74 -9.88
CA ASN A 81 11.52 -4.69 -10.55
C ASN A 81 12.33 -5.54 -9.55
N ASP A 82 12.74 -4.95 -8.43
CA ASP A 82 13.74 -5.57 -7.57
C ASP A 82 13.20 -6.12 -6.23
N LEU A 83 12.02 -5.69 -5.75
CA LEU A 83 11.59 -6.05 -4.39
C LEU A 83 10.10 -6.34 -4.20
N VAL A 84 9.18 -5.49 -4.65
CA VAL A 84 7.75 -5.66 -4.38
C VAL A 84 7.04 -6.24 -5.60
N ILE A 85 7.35 -7.50 -5.85
CA ILE A 85 7.04 -8.19 -7.11
C ILE A 85 5.54 -8.53 -7.21
N SER A 86 4.89 -8.96 -6.11
CA SER A 86 3.46 -9.30 -6.14
C SER A 86 2.84 -9.40 -4.74
N TYR A 87 1.52 -9.17 -4.67
CA TYR A 87 0.67 -9.68 -3.60
C TYR A 87 -0.36 -10.64 -4.21
N GLY A 88 -0.82 -11.61 -3.42
CA GLY A 88 -1.81 -12.59 -3.83
C GLY A 88 -3.07 -12.46 -3.00
N SER A 89 -4.16 -12.07 -3.66
CA SER A 89 -5.52 -12.21 -3.15
C SER A 89 -6.11 -13.54 -3.63
N CYS A 90 -6.98 -14.15 -2.82
CA CYS A 90 -7.75 -15.34 -3.22
C CYS A 90 -8.88 -14.99 -4.20
N SER A 91 -9.16 -13.71 -4.40
CA SER A 91 -10.20 -13.15 -5.27
C SER A 91 -9.61 -11.96 -6.04
N PHE A 92 -9.87 -11.89 -7.34
CA PHE A 92 -9.37 -10.80 -8.19
C PHE A 92 -10.32 -9.58 -8.19
N ASP A 93 -11.61 -9.81 -7.99
CA ASP A 93 -12.64 -8.79 -8.19
C ASP A 93 -12.67 -7.77 -7.04
N GLU A 94 -12.55 -8.21 -5.78
CA GLU A 94 -12.62 -7.32 -4.61
C GLU A 94 -11.52 -6.23 -4.61
N PRO A 95 -10.22 -6.52 -4.86
CA PRO A 95 -9.20 -5.47 -4.88
C PRO A 95 -9.37 -4.47 -6.03
N ILE A 96 -9.91 -4.92 -7.18
CA ILE A 96 -10.16 -4.06 -8.35
C ILE A 96 -11.32 -3.10 -8.06
N ASP A 97 -12.43 -3.62 -7.52
CA ASP A 97 -13.61 -2.82 -7.22
C ASP A 97 -13.31 -1.75 -6.17
N ASP A 98 -12.51 -2.06 -5.17
CA ASP A 98 -12.04 -1.10 -4.18
C ASP A 98 -11.19 0.01 -4.80
N LEU A 99 -10.25 -0.32 -5.69
CA LEU A 99 -9.43 0.68 -6.39
C LEU A 99 -10.27 1.60 -7.30
N LYS A 100 -11.32 1.06 -7.93
CA LYS A 100 -12.29 1.85 -8.70
C LYS A 100 -13.09 2.78 -7.79
N SER A 101 -13.49 2.32 -6.60
CA SER A 101 -14.20 3.14 -5.62
C SER A 101 -13.35 4.33 -5.15
N LEU A 102 -12.03 4.13 -5.06
CA LEU A 102 -11.03 5.16 -4.76
C LEU A 102 -10.66 6.02 -5.98
N LYS A 103 -11.19 5.72 -7.16
CA LYS A 103 -10.88 6.38 -8.44
C LYS A 103 -9.39 6.34 -8.81
N LEU A 104 -8.69 5.29 -8.39
CA LEU A 104 -7.28 5.07 -8.74
C LEU A 104 -7.15 4.36 -10.09
N ILE A 105 -8.18 3.60 -10.50
CA ILE A 105 -8.26 2.90 -11.78
C ILE A 105 -9.70 2.93 -12.33
N TYR A 106 -9.87 2.60 -13.62
CA TYR A 106 -11.14 2.64 -14.35
C TYR A 106 -11.77 1.26 -14.52
#